data_AF-A0A256ZFH4-F1
#
_entry.id   AF-A0A256ZFH4-F1
#
_cell.length_a   1.000
_cell.length_b   1.000
_cell.length_c   1.000
_cell.angle_alpha   90.00
_cell.angle_beta   90.00
_cell.angle_gamma   90.00
#
_symmetry.space_group_name_H-M   'P 1'
#
loop_
_entity.id
_entity.type
_entity.pdbx_description
1 polymer ?
#
loop_
_entity_poly.entity_id
_entity_poly.type
_entity_poly.pdbx_seq_one_letter_code
_entity_poly.pdbx_strand_id
1 'polypeptide(L)'
;MVKFRVMIVAIALIMLLLLATSLHYEEQKPRMVDKDLVRKFLEAQYVPEAGLLRAATLEGIEDSHRIYVAADNLLAARALAVLKSPISSIILTTLNKEYNGGFDELHEVLLGVKIPDKFYCRYNKYLGNVSSSKFGSLEIYYEKPNRSCIIENWDRYADLVVYKALNALLHGSRPYAEQLFSILISMWDGYGFKDGAYNGSYETYKVALAIYLYKALKAANSDLVEKHVDLYKKWNMILALMQRSDGGIVTHYKVSKRGEIIPVGDANTETTSITALALYSEYPRRIGEHCKCS
;
A
#
# COMPACT_ATOMS: atom_id res chain seq x y z
N MET A 1 9.67 56.99 27.10
CA MET A 1 10.64 56.14 26.38
C MET A 1 10.67 54.69 26.89
N VAL A 2 10.72 54.46 28.22
CA VAL A 2 10.72 53.10 28.82
C VAL A 2 9.45 52.29 28.49
N LYS A 3 8.25 52.90 28.61
CA LYS A 3 6.97 52.23 28.29
C LYS A 3 6.89 51.73 26.82
N PHE A 4 7.50 52.46 25.89
CA PHE A 4 7.50 52.10 24.47
C PHE A 4 8.41 50.90 24.18
N ARG A 5 9.58 50.83 24.84
CA ARG A 5 10.48 49.66 24.75
C ARG A 5 9.87 48.40 25.36
N VAL A 6 9.18 48.53 26.49
CA VAL A 6 8.47 47.41 27.13
C VAL A 6 7.36 46.87 26.22
N MET A 7 6.63 47.76 25.53
CA MET A 7 5.59 47.37 24.58
C MET A 7 6.15 46.61 23.37
N ILE A 8 7.28 47.06 22.81
CA ILE A 8 7.94 46.37 21.68
C ILE A 8 8.42 44.97 22.07
N VAL A 9 9.03 44.83 23.26
CA VAL A 9 9.48 43.52 23.77
C VAL A 9 8.30 42.57 23.99
N ALA A 10 7.19 43.08 24.53
CA ALA A 10 5.98 42.28 24.73
C ALA A 10 5.39 41.78 23.39
N ILE A 11 5.32 42.64 22.37
CA ILE A 11 4.85 42.25 21.03
C ILE A 11 5.76 41.20 20.40
N ALA A 12 7.08 41.35 20.51
CA ALA A 12 8.05 40.40 19.98
C ALA A 12 7.92 39.01 20.64
N LEU A 13 7.71 38.97 21.96
CA LEU A 13 7.49 37.72 22.70
C LEU A 13 6.17 37.03 22.31
N ILE A 14 5.08 37.79 22.10
CA ILE A 14 3.80 37.25 21.63
C ILE A 14 3.96 36.68 20.21
N MET A 15 4.65 37.38 19.31
CA MET A 15 4.94 36.91 17.95
C MET A 15 5.78 35.63 17.95
N LEU A 16 6.80 35.55 18.81
CA LEU A 16 7.62 34.33 18.98
C LEU A 16 6.81 33.16 19.54
N LEU A 17 5.93 33.41 20.51
CA LEU A 17 5.04 32.39 21.06
C LEU A 17 4.06 31.90 19.99
N LEU A 18 3.44 32.81 19.24
CA LEU A 18 2.55 32.48 18.12
C LEU A 18 3.30 31.67 17.05
N LEU A 19 4.52 32.06 16.68
CA LEU A 19 5.35 31.33 15.74
C LEU A 19 5.66 29.92 16.26
N ALA A 20 6.09 29.79 17.53
CA ALA A 20 6.38 28.50 18.15
C ALA A 20 5.13 27.61 18.23
N THR A 21 3.96 28.17 18.58
CA THR A 21 2.69 27.42 18.57
C THR A 21 2.25 27.03 17.16
N SER A 22 2.48 27.88 16.16
CA SER A 22 2.17 27.56 14.76
C SER A 22 3.08 26.46 14.22
N LEU A 23 4.38 26.50 14.53
CA LEU A 23 5.34 25.46 14.16
C LEU A 23 5.01 24.14 14.86
N HIS A 24 4.68 24.19 16.14
CA HIS A 24 4.27 23.01 16.90
C HIS A 24 2.94 22.43 16.39
N TYR A 25 1.99 23.29 16.01
CA TYR A 25 0.72 22.86 15.41
C TYR A 25 0.92 22.25 14.02
N GLU A 26 1.83 22.81 13.21
CA GLU A 26 2.15 22.29 11.88
C GLU A 26 2.91 20.96 11.95
N GLU A 27 3.79 20.77 12.95
CA GLU A 27 4.38 19.46 13.28
C GLU A 27 3.35 18.44 13.77
N GLN A 28 2.28 18.89 14.42
CA GLN A 28 1.20 18.03 14.91
C GLN A 28 0.11 17.71 13.88
N LYS A 29 0.06 18.40 12.73
CA LYS A 29 -0.87 18.00 11.67
C LYS A 29 -0.55 16.57 11.25
N PRO A 30 -1.54 15.66 11.24
CA PRO A 30 -1.31 14.30 10.78
C PRO A 30 -0.79 14.37 9.34
N ARG A 31 0.49 14.01 9.15
CA ARG A 31 1.03 13.86 7.80
C ARG A 31 0.21 12.75 7.15
N MET A 32 -0.52 13.09 6.11
CA MET A 32 -1.27 12.14 5.30
C MET A 32 -0.53 11.93 4.00
N VAL A 33 -0.71 10.75 3.41
CA VAL A 33 -0.29 10.52 2.03
C VAL A 33 -1.03 11.52 1.13
N ASP A 34 -0.29 12.19 0.26
CA ASP A 34 -0.83 13.09 -0.75
C ASP A 34 -1.36 12.28 -1.94
N LYS A 35 -2.68 12.32 -2.12
CA LYS A 35 -3.40 11.58 -3.16
C LYS A 35 -3.00 12.00 -4.58
N ASP A 36 -2.73 13.28 -4.80
CA ASP A 36 -2.38 13.80 -6.13
C ASP A 36 -0.96 13.42 -6.51
N LEU A 37 -0.04 13.42 -5.54
CA LEU A 37 1.31 12.92 -5.77
C LEU A 37 1.32 11.41 -6.06
N VAL A 38 0.55 10.60 -5.32
CA VAL A 38 0.38 9.17 -5.62
C VAL A 38 -0.08 8.95 -7.08
N ARG A 39 -1.07 9.72 -7.53
CA ARG A 39 -1.53 9.66 -8.93
C ARG A 39 -0.40 9.99 -9.89
N LYS A 40 0.28 11.13 -9.70
CA LYS A 40 1.38 11.57 -10.56
C LYS A 40 2.49 10.53 -10.66
N PHE A 41 2.84 9.89 -9.54
CA PHE A 41 3.84 8.82 -9.53
C PHE A 41 3.42 7.64 -10.42
N LEU A 42 2.20 7.13 -10.24
CA LEU A 42 1.71 5.99 -11.02
C LEU A 42 1.59 6.35 -12.52
N GLU A 43 1.07 7.53 -12.85
CA GLU A 43 1.01 8.02 -14.23
C GLU A 43 2.41 8.14 -14.84
N ALA A 44 3.41 8.54 -14.05
CA ALA A 44 4.80 8.63 -14.51
C ALA A 44 5.42 7.27 -14.82
N GLN A 45 4.91 6.15 -14.29
CA GLN A 45 5.41 4.80 -14.60
C GLN A 45 4.80 4.21 -15.88
N TYR A 46 3.81 4.86 -16.48
CA TYR A 46 3.13 4.34 -17.66
C TYR A 46 4.07 4.23 -18.87
N VAL A 47 4.03 3.07 -19.50
CA VAL A 47 4.77 2.67 -20.70
C VAL A 47 3.77 2.54 -21.85
N PRO A 48 3.59 3.58 -22.69
CA PRO A 48 2.59 3.56 -23.76
C PRO A 48 2.73 2.37 -24.70
N GLU A 49 3.96 1.97 -25.00
CA GLU A 49 4.27 0.88 -25.93
C GLU A 49 3.83 -0.50 -25.41
N ALA A 50 3.70 -0.67 -24.09
CA ALA A 50 3.15 -1.88 -23.46
C ALA A 50 1.68 -1.72 -23.04
N GLY A 51 1.19 -0.48 -22.92
CA GLY A 51 -0.10 -0.19 -22.28
C GLY A 51 -0.15 -0.54 -20.79
N LEU A 52 1.01 -0.63 -20.12
CA LEU A 52 1.19 -1.04 -18.72
C LEU A 52 2.16 -0.09 -18.00
N LEU A 53 2.31 -0.21 -16.68
CA LEU A 53 3.29 0.50 -15.86
C LEU A 53 4.51 -0.37 -15.61
N ARG A 54 5.70 0.24 -15.57
CA ARG A 54 6.91 -0.41 -15.04
C ARG A 54 6.85 -0.60 -13.52
N ALA A 55 7.63 -1.54 -12.99
CA ALA A 55 7.55 -1.95 -11.60
C ALA A 55 8.22 -0.95 -10.65
N ALA A 56 9.49 -0.62 -10.90
CA ALA A 56 10.30 0.21 -10.00
C ALA A 56 10.94 1.40 -10.74
N THR A 57 11.53 2.34 -9.97
CA THR A 57 12.10 3.59 -10.47
C THR A 57 13.61 3.68 -10.51
N LEU A 58 14.31 3.05 -9.57
CA LEU A 58 15.73 3.25 -9.32
C LEU A 58 16.57 2.49 -10.34
N GLU A 59 17.33 3.24 -11.13
CA GLU A 59 18.25 2.69 -12.13
C GLU A 59 19.26 1.74 -11.49
N GLY A 60 19.52 0.61 -12.15
CA GLY A 60 20.45 -0.41 -11.66
C GLY A 60 19.82 -1.47 -10.74
N ILE A 61 18.53 -1.35 -10.40
CA ILE A 61 17.75 -2.47 -9.85
C ILE A 61 17.03 -3.17 -10.99
N GLU A 62 17.03 -4.50 -10.97
CA GLU A 62 16.42 -5.35 -12.00
C GLU A 62 14.96 -4.98 -12.29
N ASP A 63 14.17 -4.73 -11.24
CA ASP A 63 12.75 -4.36 -11.37
C ASP A 63 12.51 -2.99 -12.04
N SER A 64 13.53 -2.11 -12.14
CA SER A 64 13.40 -0.86 -12.90
C SER A 64 13.28 -1.08 -14.40
N HIS A 65 13.67 -2.27 -14.87
CA HIS A 65 13.58 -2.73 -16.25
C HIS A 65 12.46 -3.76 -16.46
N ARG A 66 11.51 -3.87 -15.53
CA ARG A 66 10.43 -4.87 -15.59
C ARG A 66 9.05 -4.26 -15.55
N ILE A 67 8.11 -4.98 -16.16
CA ILE A 67 6.67 -4.77 -16.10
C ILE A 67 6.06 -6.06 -15.55
N TYR A 68 5.43 -6.00 -14.38
CA TYR A 68 4.65 -7.11 -13.83
C TYR A 68 3.17 -6.94 -14.15
N VAL A 69 2.59 -7.96 -14.78
CA VAL A 69 1.16 -8.01 -15.12
C VAL A 69 0.30 -8.19 -13.87
N ALA A 70 0.62 -9.21 -13.08
CA ALA A 70 0.02 -9.47 -11.78
C ALA A 70 0.55 -8.49 -10.73
N ALA A 71 -0.21 -8.29 -9.66
CA ALA A 71 0.07 -7.35 -8.58
C ALA A 71 0.20 -5.89 -9.06
N ASP A 72 1.34 -5.46 -9.60
CA ASP A 72 1.62 -4.11 -10.09
C ASP A 72 0.50 -3.57 -10.98
N ASN A 73 0.33 -4.13 -12.18
CA ASN A 73 -0.61 -3.54 -13.15
C ASN A 73 -2.07 -3.85 -12.84
N LEU A 74 -2.37 -5.03 -12.28
CA LEU A 74 -3.69 -5.37 -11.77
C LEU A 74 -4.19 -4.30 -10.77
N LEU A 75 -3.36 -3.99 -9.78
CA LEU A 75 -3.71 -3.06 -8.70
C LEU A 75 -3.58 -1.61 -9.16
N ALA A 76 -2.57 -1.27 -9.96
CA ALA A 76 -2.37 0.09 -10.47
C ALA A 76 -3.50 0.56 -11.36
N ALA A 77 -4.05 -0.31 -12.21
CA ALA A 77 -5.19 0.04 -13.04
C ALA A 77 -6.41 0.47 -12.18
N ARG A 78 -6.63 -0.22 -11.04
CA ARG A 78 -7.71 0.10 -10.10
C ARG A 78 -7.40 1.31 -9.23
N ALA A 79 -6.15 1.44 -8.78
CA ALA A 79 -5.67 2.61 -8.05
C ALA A 79 -5.85 3.88 -8.91
N LEU A 80 -5.37 3.87 -10.15
CA LEU A 80 -5.52 4.98 -11.10
C LEU A 80 -7.00 5.33 -11.36
N ALA A 81 -7.89 4.34 -11.42
CA ALA A 81 -9.33 4.59 -11.53
C ALA A 81 -9.90 5.31 -10.30
N VAL A 82 -9.53 4.87 -9.09
CA VAL A 82 -9.88 5.53 -7.81
C VAL A 82 -9.33 6.96 -7.73
N LEU A 83 -8.17 7.18 -8.35
CA LEU A 83 -7.49 8.47 -8.45
C LEU A 83 -8.00 9.33 -9.62
N LYS A 84 -8.98 8.84 -10.40
CA LYS A 84 -9.57 9.52 -11.57
C LYS A 84 -8.57 9.81 -12.70
N SER A 85 -7.56 8.97 -12.86
CA SER A 85 -6.64 9.04 -14.00
C SER A 85 -7.25 8.39 -15.25
N PRO A 86 -7.17 9.04 -16.43
CA PRO A 86 -7.66 8.46 -17.68
C PRO A 86 -6.81 7.27 -18.15
N ILE A 87 -5.57 7.13 -17.67
CA ILE A 87 -4.70 6.00 -18.03
C ILE A 87 -5.29 4.67 -17.53
N SER A 88 -6.09 4.70 -16.46
CA SER A 88 -6.72 3.50 -15.87
C SER A 88 -7.51 2.67 -16.88
N SER A 89 -8.30 3.31 -17.76
CA SER A 89 -9.10 2.58 -18.76
C SER A 89 -8.25 1.92 -19.84
N ILE A 90 -7.08 2.49 -20.15
CA ILE A 90 -6.16 1.93 -21.13
C ILE A 90 -5.55 0.64 -20.56
N ILE A 91 -4.98 0.72 -19.36
CA ILE A 91 -4.38 -0.46 -18.68
C ILE A 91 -5.43 -1.55 -18.48
N LEU A 92 -6.63 -1.20 -18.01
CA LEU A 92 -7.75 -2.12 -17.89
C LEU A 92 -8.07 -2.85 -19.19
N THR A 93 -8.10 -2.12 -20.31
CA THR A 93 -8.37 -2.69 -21.63
C THR A 93 -7.26 -3.66 -22.03
N THR A 94 -5.99 -3.27 -21.85
CA THR A 94 -4.83 -4.12 -22.13
C THR A 94 -4.86 -5.40 -21.29
N LEU A 95 -5.05 -5.28 -19.97
CA LEU A 95 -5.13 -6.42 -19.05
C LEU A 95 -6.24 -7.40 -19.45
N ASN A 96 -7.42 -6.89 -19.77
CA ASN A 96 -8.56 -7.74 -20.13
C ASN A 96 -8.37 -8.43 -21.49
N LYS A 97 -7.75 -7.75 -22.46
CA LYS A 97 -7.54 -8.31 -23.80
C LYS A 97 -6.40 -9.33 -23.85
N GLU A 98 -5.30 -9.05 -23.16
CA GLU A 98 -4.05 -9.80 -23.37
C GLU A 98 -3.63 -10.66 -22.18
N TYR A 99 -4.12 -10.35 -20.98
CA TYR A 99 -3.56 -10.90 -19.74
C TYR A 99 -4.61 -11.46 -18.79
N ASN A 100 -5.78 -11.88 -19.27
CA ASN A 100 -6.85 -12.45 -18.44
C ASN A 100 -7.20 -11.55 -17.23
N GLY A 101 -7.24 -10.24 -17.46
CA GLY A 101 -7.52 -9.22 -16.44
C GLY A 101 -6.37 -8.96 -15.45
N GLY A 102 -5.23 -9.64 -15.59
CA GLY A 102 -4.09 -9.55 -14.67
C GLY A 102 -4.21 -10.44 -13.44
N PHE A 103 -5.22 -11.32 -13.36
CA PHE A 103 -5.48 -12.15 -12.18
C PHE A 103 -4.44 -13.24 -11.96
N ASP A 104 -4.12 -13.48 -10.70
CA ASP A 104 -3.01 -14.32 -10.30
C ASP A 104 -3.37 -15.25 -9.14
N GLU A 105 -4.67 -15.38 -8.82
CA GLU A 105 -5.22 -16.19 -7.74
C GLU A 105 -4.76 -15.72 -6.36
N LEU A 106 -4.45 -14.42 -6.21
CA LEU A 106 -3.95 -13.84 -4.97
C LEU A 106 -4.39 -12.37 -4.79
N HIS A 107 -3.93 -11.48 -5.66
CA HIS A 107 -4.07 -10.03 -5.46
C HIS A 107 -5.48 -9.51 -5.78
N GLU A 108 -6.26 -10.25 -6.59
CA GLU A 108 -7.64 -9.88 -6.91
C GLU A 108 -8.58 -9.87 -5.70
N VAL A 109 -8.17 -10.45 -4.56
CA VAL A 109 -8.90 -10.34 -3.28
C VAL A 109 -9.04 -8.88 -2.82
N LEU A 110 -8.04 -8.05 -3.13
CA LEU A 110 -8.08 -6.60 -2.87
C LEU A 110 -9.11 -5.87 -3.76
N LEU A 111 -9.65 -6.55 -4.77
CA LEU A 111 -10.68 -6.03 -5.66
C LEU A 111 -12.06 -6.65 -5.38
N GLY A 112 -12.17 -7.44 -4.31
CA GLY A 112 -13.40 -8.13 -3.92
C GLY A 112 -13.65 -9.44 -4.68
N VAL A 113 -12.64 -10.01 -5.32
CA VAL A 113 -12.73 -11.30 -5.99
C VAL A 113 -12.29 -12.42 -5.04
N LYS A 114 -13.08 -13.49 -4.93
CA LYS A 114 -12.70 -14.66 -4.13
C LYS A 114 -11.47 -15.33 -4.71
N ILE A 115 -10.55 -15.73 -3.86
CA ILE A 115 -9.33 -16.47 -4.23
C ILE A 115 -9.37 -17.89 -3.67
N PRO A 116 -8.56 -18.83 -4.20
CA PRO A 116 -8.44 -20.17 -3.63
C PRO A 116 -8.05 -20.14 -2.15
N ASP A 117 -8.51 -21.13 -1.41
CA ASP A 117 -8.20 -21.24 0.03
C ASP A 117 -6.74 -21.59 0.34
N LYS A 118 -6.03 -22.15 -0.65
CA LYS A 118 -4.62 -22.53 -0.54
C LYS A 118 -3.75 -21.46 -1.16
N PHE A 119 -2.67 -21.12 -0.46
CA PHE A 119 -1.61 -20.29 -1.01
C PHE A 119 -0.53 -21.17 -1.65
N TYR A 120 -0.04 -20.74 -2.79
CA TYR A 120 0.98 -21.42 -3.56
C TYR A 120 2.22 -20.55 -3.68
N CYS A 121 3.38 -21.19 -3.73
CA CYS A 121 4.62 -20.52 -4.11
C CYS A 121 4.46 -19.88 -5.50
N ARG A 122 5.22 -18.83 -5.77
CA ARG A 122 5.04 -18.01 -6.97
C ARG A 122 6.21 -18.19 -7.93
N TYR A 123 5.95 -18.02 -9.23
CA TYR A 123 7.00 -17.94 -10.23
C TYR A 123 6.66 -16.88 -11.28
N ASN A 124 7.68 -16.24 -11.84
CA ASN A 124 7.54 -15.23 -12.87
C ASN A 124 7.65 -15.86 -14.26
N LYS A 125 6.54 -15.85 -15.00
CA LYS A 125 6.54 -16.28 -16.41
C LYS A 125 6.95 -15.10 -17.30
N TYR A 126 8.10 -15.21 -17.97
CA TYR A 126 8.52 -14.26 -18.99
C TYR A 126 7.56 -14.29 -20.19
N LEU A 127 7.10 -13.12 -20.64
CA LEU A 127 6.16 -12.97 -21.75
C LEU A 127 6.76 -12.30 -22.98
N GLY A 128 7.91 -11.62 -22.83
CA GLY A 128 8.56 -10.89 -23.91
C GLY A 128 9.17 -9.59 -23.44
N ASN A 129 9.62 -8.77 -24.40
CA ASN A 129 10.17 -7.47 -24.15
C ASN A 129 9.44 -6.38 -24.94
N VAL A 130 9.61 -5.14 -24.50
CA VAL A 130 9.09 -3.96 -25.17
C VAL A 130 10.19 -2.89 -25.20
N SER A 131 10.34 -2.22 -26.33
CA SER A 131 11.21 -1.05 -26.44
C SER A 131 10.40 0.21 -26.11
N SER A 132 10.75 0.87 -25.02
CA SER A 132 10.17 2.15 -24.63
C SER A 132 11.09 3.30 -24.98
N SER A 133 10.52 4.33 -25.61
CA SER A 133 11.21 5.61 -25.85
C SER A 133 11.66 6.31 -24.56
N LYS A 134 10.95 6.06 -23.44
CA LYS A 134 11.20 6.70 -22.14
C LYS A 134 12.11 5.88 -21.22
N PHE A 135 12.00 4.54 -21.28
CA PHE A 135 12.63 3.65 -20.29
C PHE A 135 13.62 2.64 -20.90
N GLY A 136 13.84 2.68 -22.21
CA GLY A 136 14.64 1.68 -22.91
C GLY A 136 13.94 0.34 -23.02
N SER A 137 14.71 -0.75 -23.05
CA SER A 137 14.17 -2.11 -23.13
C SER A 137 13.62 -2.54 -21.78
N LEU A 138 12.37 -3.02 -21.76
CA LEU A 138 11.71 -3.56 -20.58
C LEU A 138 11.27 -5.00 -20.82
N GLU A 139 11.35 -5.83 -19.79
CA GLU A 139 10.86 -7.21 -19.79
C GLU A 139 9.47 -7.30 -19.17
N ILE A 140 8.59 -8.11 -19.76
CA ILE A 140 7.23 -8.31 -19.28
C ILE A 140 7.14 -9.68 -18.60
N TYR A 141 6.68 -9.68 -17.35
CA TYR A 141 6.49 -10.87 -16.54
C TYR A 141 5.06 -11.00 -16.05
N TYR A 142 4.60 -12.24 -15.90
CA TYR A 142 3.34 -12.57 -15.27
C TYR A 142 3.59 -13.56 -14.13
N GLU A 143 3.43 -13.08 -12.90
CA GLU A 143 3.47 -13.94 -11.73
C GLU A 143 2.31 -14.93 -11.73
N LYS A 144 2.60 -16.21 -11.47
CA LYS A 144 1.64 -17.31 -11.47
C LYS A 144 1.83 -18.24 -10.27
N PRO A 145 0.75 -18.90 -9.80
CA PRO A 145 0.87 -19.90 -8.75
C PRO A 145 1.58 -21.15 -9.25
N ASN A 146 2.58 -21.61 -8.52
CA ASN A 146 3.18 -22.92 -8.67
C ASN A 146 2.34 -23.95 -7.89
N ARG A 147 1.41 -24.62 -8.59
CA ARG A 147 0.46 -25.58 -7.98
C ARG A 147 1.11 -26.80 -7.33
N SER A 148 2.40 -27.04 -7.59
CA SER A 148 3.19 -28.11 -6.96
C SER A 148 3.82 -27.71 -5.62
N CYS A 149 3.72 -26.44 -5.22
CA CYS A 149 4.35 -25.89 -4.01
C CYS A 149 3.30 -25.13 -3.20
N ILE A 150 2.79 -25.75 -2.13
CA ILE A 150 1.81 -25.15 -1.22
C ILE A 150 2.56 -24.49 -0.06
N ILE A 151 2.15 -23.27 0.32
CA ILE A 151 2.67 -22.57 1.49
C ILE A 151 1.84 -22.98 2.71
N GLU A 152 2.26 -24.02 3.41
CA GLU A 152 1.50 -24.55 4.56
C GLU A 152 1.53 -23.60 5.76
N ASN A 153 2.65 -22.89 5.97
CA ASN A 153 2.87 -21.93 7.05
C ASN A 153 2.55 -20.48 6.64
N TRP A 154 1.51 -20.30 5.82
CA TRP A 154 1.09 -18.99 5.31
C TRP A 154 0.72 -18.01 6.44
N ASP A 155 0.28 -18.53 7.58
CA ASP A 155 -0.10 -17.79 8.79
C ASP A 155 1.09 -17.12 9.48
N ARG A 156 2.32 -17.39 9.01
CA ARG A 156 3.54 -16.71 9.42
C ARG A 156 3.85 -15.47 8.59
N TYR A 157 3.08 -15.16 7.54
CA TYR A 157 3.30 -14.03 6.65
C TYR A 157 2.10 -13.07 6.71
N ALA A 158 2.36 -11.81 7.06
CA ALA A 158 1.33 -10.83 7.39
C ALA A 158 0.40 -10.52 6.21
N ASP A 159 0.94 -10.46 5.00
CA ASP A 159 0.19 -10.25 3.77
C ASP A 159 -0.73 -11.42 3.44
N LEU A 160 -0.25 -12.67 3.54
CA LEU A 160 -1.08 -13.86 3.34
C LEU A 160 -2.19 -13.96 4.38
N VAL A 161 -1.91 -13.59 5.64
CA VAL A 161 -2.93 -13.47 6.70
C VAL A 161 -4.00 -12.44 6.31
N VAL A 162 -3.61 -11.28 5.77
CA VAL A 162 -4.57 -10.28 5.28
C VAL A 162 -5.39 -10.82 4.12
N TYR A 163 -4.77 -11.42 3.11
CA TYR A 163 -5.49 -11.99 1.96
C TYR A 163 -6.47 -13.08 2.39
N LYS A 164 -6.09 -13.95 3.34
CA LYS A 164 -6.98 -14.95 3.92
C LYS A 164 -8.15 -14.31 4.67
N ALA A 165 -7.91 -13.24 5.43
CA ALA A 165 -8.95 -12.55 6.19
C ALA A 165 -9.97 -11.86 5.26
N LEU A 166 -9.50 -11.21 4.19
CA LEU A 166 -10.37 -10.61 3.18
C LEU A 166 -11.17 -11.68 2.45
N ASN A 167 -10.55 -12.82 2.10
CA ASN A 167 -11.27 -13.94 1.49
C ASN A 167 -12.32 -14.53 2.45
N ALA A 168 -12.05 -14.58 3.76
CA ALA A 168 -13.01 -15.00 4.77
C ALA A 168 -14.23 -14.07 4.84
N LEU A 169 -14.02 -12.75 4.77
CA LEU A 169 -15.13 -11.78 4.67
C LEU A 169 -15.95 -11.98 3.40
N LEU A 170 -15.29 -12.25 2.26
CA LEU A 170 -15.99 -12.57 1.01
C LEU A 170 -16.79 -13.88 1.08
N HIS A 171 -16.50 -14.76 2.03
CA HIS A 171 -17.25 -15.98 2.31
C HIS A 171 -18.22 -15.84 3.49
N GLY A 172 -18.46 -14.62 3.98
CA GLY A 172 -19.41 -14.35 5.08
C GLY A 172 -18.88 -14.66 6.48
N SER A 173 -17.60 -15.00 6.63
CA SER A 173 -17.03 -15.38 7.93
C SER A 173 -16.28 -14.24 8.60
N ARG A 174 -17.02 -13.30 9.19
CA ARG A 174 -16.46 -12.25 10.05
C ARG A 174 -15.66 -12.81 11.24
N PRO A 175 -16.14 -13.81 12.01
CA PRO A 175 -15.39 -14.31 13.16
C PRO A 175 -14.01 -14.86 12.80
N TYR A 176 -13.88 -15.52 11.64
CA TYR A 176 -12.59 -16.02 11.17
C TYR A 176 -11.67 -14.87 10.72
N ALA A 177 -12.21 -13.86 10.03
CA ALA A 177 -11.45 -12.67 9.67
C ALA A 177 -10.94 -11.89 10.91
N GLU A 178 -11.71 -11.85 12.00
CA GLU A 178 -11.31 -11.25 13.28
C GLU A 178 -10.18 -12.04 13.97
N GLN A 179 -10.22 -13.38 13.91
CA GLN A 179 -9.12 -14.22 14.39
C GLN A 179 -7.83 -13.94 13.60
N LEU A 180 -7.94 -13.85 12.27
CA LEU A 180 -6.80 -13.54 11.39
C LEU A 180 -6.26 -12.13 11.63
N PHE A 181 -7.13 -11.15 11.89
CA PHE A 181 -6.71 -9.82 12.31
C PHE A 181 -5.93 -9.87 13.63
N SER A 182 -6.35 -10.68 14.60
CA SER A 182 -5.61 -10.87 15.85
C SER A 182 -4.23 -11.48 15.61
N ILE A 183 -4.10 -12.42 14.67
CA ILE A 183 -2.81 -12.99 14.25
C ILE A 183 -1.93 -11.89 13.63
N LEU A 184 -2.48 -11.09 12.70
CA LEU A 184 -1.78 -9.96 12.10
C LEU A 184 -1.24 -8.98 13.16
N ILE A 185 -2.08 -8.60 14.14
CA ILE A 185 -1.66 -7.71 15.22
C ILE A 185 -0.56 -8.33 16.09
N SER A 186 -0.54 -9.66 16.28
CA SER A 186 0.53 -10.30 17.05
C SER A 186 1.91 -10.23 16.38
N MET A 187 1.96 -9.99 15.06
CA MET A 187 3.20 -9.75 14.31
C MET A 187 3.69 -8.30 14.42
N TRP A 188 2.87 -7.39 14.94
CA TRP A 188 3.22 -5.97 15.05
C TRP A 188 4.13 -5.72 16.26
N ASP A 189 5.34 -5.22 16.01
CA ASP A 189 6.34 -4.98 17.07
C ASP A 189 6.41 -3.52 17.56
N GLY A 190 5.46 -2.69 17.14
CA GLY A 190 5.43 -1.25 17.41
C GLY A 190 5.85 -0.39 16.22
N TYR A 191 6.61 -0.96 15.27
CA TYR A 191 7.10 -0.24 14.10
C TYR A 191 6.66 -0.86 12.79
N GLY A 192 6.56 -2.19 12.71
CA GLY A 192 6.14 -2.90 11.51
C GLY A 192 5.73 -4.34 11.82
N PHE A 193 5.42 -5.10 10.76
CA PHE A 193 5.10 -6.52 10.88
C PHE A 193 6.39 -7.35 10.80
N LYS A 194 6.78 -7.94 11.94
CA LYS A 194 7.96 -8.78 12.06
C LYS A 194 7.62 -10.24 11.78
N ASP A 195 7.20 -10.49 10.56
CA ASP A 195 6.68 -11.78 10.11
C ASP A 195 7.79 -12.70 9.58
N GLY A 196 7.41 -13.82 8.94
CA GLY A 196 8.34 -14.82 8.41
C GLY A 196 9.26 -14.31 7.30
N ALA A 197 8.93 -13.19 6.64
CA ALA A 197 9.76 -12.58 5.60
C ALA A 197 10.69 -11.48 6.15
N TYR A 198 10.50 -11.04 7.40
CA TYR A 198 11.31 -9.98 7.99
C TYR A 198 12.79 -10.37 8.08
N ASN A 199 13.65 -9.61 7.41
CA ASN A 199 15.09 -9.84 7.33
C ASN A 199 15.94 -8.64 7.78
N GLY A 200 15.36 -7.74 8.59
CA GLY A 200 16.01 -6.52 9.09
C GLY A 200 15.50 -5.22 8.46
N SER A 201 14.52 -5.30 7.57
CA SER A 201 13.67 -4.19 7.12
C SER A 201 12.22 -4.63 7.11
N TYR A 202 11.33 -3.69 7.38
CA TYR A 202 9.89 -3.88 7.26
C TYR A 202 9.43 -3.52 5.86
N GLU A 203 8.35 -4.15 5.40
CA GLU A 203 7.73 -3.89 4.10
C GLU A 203 6.53 -2.95 4.26
N THR A 204 6.53 -1.86 3.50
CA THR A 204 5.53 -0.81 3.59
C THR A 204 4.15 -1.27 3.11
N TYR A 205 4.09 -2.13 2.09
CA TYR A 205 2.81 -2.61 1.56
C TYR A 205 2.00 -3.38 2.62
N LYS A 206 2.66 -4.09 3.56
CA LYS A 206 2.00 -4.77 4.68
C LYS A 206 1.30 -3.79 5.63
N VAL A 207 1.83 -2.58 5.80
CA VAL A 207 1.17 -1.50 6.55
C VAL A 207 -0.09 -1.02 5.83
N ALA A 208 -0.03 -0.87 4.51
CA ALA A 208 -1.21 -0.52 3.71
C ALA A 208 -2.27 -1.64 3.74
N LEU A 209 -1.86 -2.91 3.69
CA LEU A 209 -2.76 -4.06 3.83
C LEU A 209 -3.43 -4.11 5.21
N ALA A 210 -2.74 -3.74 6.29
CA ALA A 210 -3.33 -3.67 7.62
C ALA A 210 -4.42 -2.59 7.71
N ILE A 211 -4.18 -1.39 7.15
CA ILE A 211 -5.21 -0.34 7.01
C ILE A 211 -6.39 -0.83 6.18
N TYR A 212 -6.10 -1.54 5.08
CA TYR A 212 -7.12 -2.11 4.21
C TYR A 212 -8.03 -3.07 4.99
N LEU A 213 -7.46 -4.06 5.67
CA LEU A 213 -8.21 -5.04 6.45
C LEU A 213 -8.97 -4.39 7.61
N TYR A 214 -8.38 -3.41 8.29
CA TYR A 214 -9.05 -2.63 9.34
C TYR A 214 -10.35 -2.00 8.82
N LYS A 215 -10.29 -1.32 7.67
CA LYS A 215 -11.48 -0.69 7.05
C LYS A 215 -12.52 -1.73 6.64
N ALA A 216 -12.09 -2.87 6.13
CA ALA A 216 -13.00 -3.97 5.77
C ALA A 216 -13.72 -4.56 7.00
N LEU A 217 -13.00 -4.82 8.08
CA LEU A 217 -13.59 -5.33 9.33
C LEU A 217 -14.51 -4.31 9.99
N LYS A 218 -14.14 -3.02 9.99
CA LYS A 218 -15.03 -1.95 10.44
C LYS A 218 -16.33 -1.95 9.64
N ALA A 219 -16.23 -2.06 8.32
CA ALA A 219 -17.39 -2.15 7.44
C ALA A 219 -18.20 -3.44 7.61
N ALA A 220 -17.62 -4.50 8.17
CA ALA A 220 -18.29 -5.74 8.58
C ALA A 220 -18.90 -5.68 9.99
N ASN A 221 -18.96 -4.50 10.64
CA ASN A 221 -19.40 -4.31 12.03
C ASN A 221 -18.57 -5.15 13.04
N SER A 222 -17.26 -5.21 12.85
CA SER A 222 -16.36 -5.75 13.87
C SER A 222 -16.04 -4.67 14.91
N ASP A 223 -16.34 -4.92 16.19
CA ASP A 223 -15.94 -4.02 17.28
C ASP A 223 -14.46 -4.20 17.67
N LEU A 224 -13.81 -5.27 17.17
CA LEU A 224 -12.41 -5.57 17.48
C LEU A 224 -11.49 -4.44 17.01
N VAL A 225 -11.74 -3.88 15.83
CA VAL A 225 -10.89 -2.84 15.24
C VAL A 225 -10.95 -1.51 16.01
N GLU A 226 -12.04 -1.23 16.73
CA GLU A 226 -12.14 -0.02 17.56
C GLU A 226 -11.13 -0.04 18.73
N LYS A 227 -10.69 -1.23 19.17
CA LYS A 227 -9.62 -1.39 20.16
C LYS A 227 -8.23 -1.04 19.62
N HIS A 228 -8.09 -0.87 18.31
CA HIS A 228 -6.82 -0.66 17.61
C HIS A 228 -6.77 0.68 16.85
N VAL A 229 -7.59 1.67 17.24
CA VAL A 229 -7.61 3.00 16.61
C VAL A 229 -6.23 3.67 16.62
N ASP A 230 -5.44 3.51 17.68
CA ASP A 230 -4.11 4.11 17.74
C ASP A 230 -3.10 3.42 16.81
N LEU A 231 -3.25 2.10 16.58
CA LEU A 231 -2.50 1.40 15.54
C LEU A 231 -2.89 1.92 14.15
N TYR A 232 -4.18 2.13 13.90
CA TYR A 232 -4.65 2.71 12.65
C TYR A 232 -4.02 4.08 12.37
N LYS A 233 -3.93 4.96 13.37
CA LYS A 233 -3.23 6.25 13.25
C LYS A 233 -1.73 6.05 12.98
N LYS A 234 -1.08 5.13 13.69
CA LYS A 234 0.35 4.82 13.51
C LYS A 234 0.65 4.31 12.10
N TRP A 235 -0.18 3.42 11.55
CA TRP A 235 -0.03 2.93 10.18
C TRP A 235 -0.15 4.07 9.16
N ASN A 236 -1.13 4.96 9.32
CA ASN A 236 -1.28 6.13 8.44
C ASN A 236 -0.05 7.04 8.48
N MET A 237 0.48 7.30 9.67
CA MET A 237 1.71 8.08 9.85
C MET A 237 2.90 7.42 9.14
N ILE A 238 3.06 6.09 9.25
CA ILE A 238 4.13 5.36 8.57
C ILE A 238 4.00 5.49 7.05
N LEU A 239 2.80 5.27 6.49
CA LEU A 239 2.61 5.42 5.04
C LEU A 239 2.94 6.84 4.56
N ALA A 240 2.58 7.86 5.33
CA ALA A 240 2.91 9.25 5.00
C ALA A 240 4.41 9.55 5.08
N LEU A 241 5.15 8.89 5.98
CA LEU A 241 6.62 8.97 6.04
C LEU A 241 7.29 8.26 4.85
N MET A 242 6.64 7.24 4.29
CA MET A 242 7.16 6.49 3.14
C MET A 242 6.89 7.17 1.80
N GLN A 243 6.09 8.23 1.75
CA GLN A 243 5.85 8.96 0.51
C GLN A 243 7.05 9.86 0.15
N ARG A 244 7.63 9.62 -1.02
CA ARG A 244 8.66 10.46 -1.65
C ARG A 244 8.08 11.74 -2.24
N SER A 245 8.95 12.69 -2.57
CA SER A 245 8.58 13.95 -3.22
C SER A 245 7.96 13.79 -4.62
N ASP A 246 8.25 12.68 -5.32
CA ASP A 246 7.63 12.33 -6.60
C ASP A 246 6.28 11.61 -6.42
N GLY A 247 5.89 11.33 -5.18
CA GLY A 247 4.62 10.69 -4.81
C GLY A 247 4.66 9.18 -4.65
N GLY A 248 5.76 8.53 -5.03
CA GLY A 248 5.93 7.09 -4.86
C GLY A 248 6.04 6.69 -3.40
N ILE A 249 5.52 5.51 -3.06
CA ILE A 249 5.62 4.96 -1.71
C ILE A 249 6.82 4.01 -1.67
N VAL A 250 7.79 4.32 -0.80
CA VAL A 250 8.99 3.51 -0.59
C VAL A 250 8.61 2.13 -0.06
N THR A 251 9.16 1.09 -0.67
CA THR A 251 8.83 -0.32 -0.44
C THR A 251 9.22 -0.82 0.95
N HIS A 252 10.28 -0.28 1.55
CA HIS A 252 10.79 -0.75 2.82
C HIS A 252 11.15 0.38 3.79
N TYR A 253 11.31 0.04 5.06
CA TYR A 253 11.90 0.93 6.05
C TYR A 253 12.64 0.15 7.13
N LYS A 254 13.53 0.85 7.82
CA LYS A 254 14.24 0.37 9.01
C LYS A 254 13.97 1.28 10.19
N VAL A 255 14.26 0.77 11.38
CA VAL A 255 14.15 1.54 12.62
C VAL A 255 15.55 1.73 13.19
N SER A 256 15.94 2.98 13.43
CA SER A 256 17.23 3.30 14.05
C SER A 256 17.26 2.85 15.51
N LYS A 257 18.45 2.80 16.12
CA LYS A 257 18.59 2.51 17.57
C LYS A 257 17.82 3.51 18.46
N ARG A 258 17.48 4.69 17.93
CA ARG A 258 16.71 5.74 18.60
C ARG A 258 15.20 5.66 18.34
N GLY A 259 14.74 4.65 17.59
CA GLY A 259 13.32 4.49 17.24
C GLY A 259 12.86 5.29 16.02
N GLU A 260 13.79 5.87 15.26
CA GLU A 260 13.45 6.65 14.07
C GLU A 260 13.14 5.73 12.89
N ILE A 261 12.04 5.99 12.20
CA ILE A 261 11.63 5.25 11.00
C ILE A 261 12.33 5.87 9.79
N ILE A 262 13.15 5.07 9.11
CA ILE A 262 13.99 5.49 8.00
C ILE A 262 13.55 4.72 6.75
N PRO A 263 12.99 5.39 5.73
CA PRO A 263 12.70 4.76 4.44
C PRO A 263 13.96 4.13 3.84
N VAL A 264 13.85 2.92 3.31
CA VAL A 264 14.92 2.24 2.58
C VAL A 264 14.37 1.54 1.35
N GLY A 265 15.18 1.44 0.29
CA GLY A 265 14.74 0.86 -0.98
C GLY A 265 14.05 1.86 -1.88
N ASP A 266 13.45 1.34 -2.95
CA ASP A 266 12.82 2.15 -3.99
C ASP A 266 11.32 2.33 -3.75
N ALA A 267 10.70 3.29 -4.43
CA ALA A 267 9.26 3.33 -4.59
C ALA A 267 8.85 2.50 -5.82
N ASN A 268 7.80 1.70 -5.68
CA ASN A 268 7.33 0.83 -6.76
C ASN A 268 5.83 1.01 -7.02
N THR A 269 5.39 0.51 -8.17
CA THR A 269 4.01 0.59 -8.64
C THR A 269 3.06 -0.18 -7.73
N GLU A 270 3.42 -1.39 -7.29
CA GLU A 270 2.61 -2.23 -6.42
C GLU A 270 2.31 -1.57 -5.05
N THR A 271 3.34 -1.23 -4.27
CA THR A 271 3.20 -0.63 -2.93
C THR A 271 2.42 0.67 -2.98
N THR A 272 2.69 1.49 -3.99
CA THR A 272 1.97 2.75 -4.22
C THR A 272 0.49 2.49 -4.55
N SER A 273 0.20 1.46 -5.34
CA SER A 273 -1.17 1.08 -5.70
C SER A 273 -1.95 0.50 -4.52
N ILE A 274 -1.35 -0.39 -3.73
CA ILE A 274 -1.97 -0.93 -2.50
C ILE A 274 -2.26 0.21 -1.52
N THR A 275 -1.34 1.16 -1.36
CA THR A 275 -1.54 2.36 -0.54
C THR A 275 -2.73 3.18 -1.02
N ALA A 276 -2.84 3.44 -2.33
CA ALA A 276 -3.96 4.18 -2.91
C ALA A 276 -5.30 3.46 -2.68
N LEU A 277 -5.33 2.14 -2.86
CA LEU A 277 -6.52 1.32 -2.65
C LEU A 277 -6.93 1.30 -1.18
N ALA A 278 -5.99 1.13 -0.25
CA ALA A 278 -6.25 1.12 1.19
C ALA A 278 -6.81 2.47 1.68
N LEU A 279 -6.22 3.58 1.24
CA LEU A 279 -6.59 4.91 1.74
C LEU A 279 -7.82 5.49 1.05
N TYR A 280 -7.92 5.38 -0.28
CA TYR A 280 -8.86 6.19 -1.06
C TYR A 280 -9.93 5.40 -1.80
N SER A 281 -9.88 4.06 -1.79
CA SER A 281 -10.89 3.26 -2.47
C SER A 281 -12.04 2.82 -1.56
N GLU A 282 -13.14 2.45 -2.21
CA GLU A 282 -14.32 1.83 -1.58
C GLU A 282 -14.19 0.30 -1.45
N TYR A 283 -13.14 -0.31 -2.00
CA TYR A 283 -13.02 -1.77 -2.01
C TYR A 283 -13.00 -2.40 -0.61
N PRO A 284 -12.26 -1.87 0.39
CA PRO A 284 -12.33 -2.40 1.75
C PRO A 284 -13.76 -2.41 2.30
N ARG A 285 -14.48 -1.29 2.12
CA ARG A 285 -15.86 -1.15 2.61
C ARG A 285 -16.79 -2.16 1.94
N ARG A 286 -16.71 -2.28 0.61
CA ARG A 286 -17.53 -3.23 -0.17
C ARG A 286 -17.30 -4.69 0.26
N ILE A 287 -16.04 -5.08 0.52
CA ILE A 287 -15.71 -6.42 1.03
C ILE A 287 -16.35 -6.64 2.41
N GLY A 288 -16.22 -5.68 3.33
CA GLY A 288 -16.83 -5.78 4.64
C GLY A 288 -18.36 -5.84 4.61
N GLU A 289 -18.99 -5.06 3.73
CA GLU A 289 -20.45 -5.06 3.56
C GLU A 289 -20.98 -6.35 2.92
N HIS A 290 -20.23 -6.96 2.00
CA HIS A 290 -20.59 -8.25 1.41
C HIS A 290 -20.75 -9.33 2.48
N CYS A 291 -19.88 -9.32 3.50
CA CYS A 291 -19.95 -10.24 4.64
C CYS A 291 -21.25 -10.13 5.45
N LYS A 292 -21.91 -8.96 5.46
CA LYS A 292 -23.18 -8.76 6.17
C LYS A 292 -24.39 -9.32 5.43
N CYS A 293 -24.27 -9.42 4.12
CA CYS A 293 -25.35 -9.86 3.23
C CYS A 293 -25.28 -11.36 2.90
N SER A 294 -24.21 -12.03 3.32
CA SER A 294 -23.98 -13.47 3.12
C SER A 294 -24.41 -14.25 4.36
#